data_AF-A0A2V7IBN0-F1
#
_entry.id   AF-A0A2V7IBN0-F1
#
_cell.length_a   1.000
_cell.length_b   1.000
_cell.length_c   1.000
_cell.angle_alpha   90.00
_cell.angle_beta   90.00
_cell.angle_gamma   90.00
#
_symmetry.space_group_name_H-M   'P 1'
#
loop_
_entity.id
_entity.type
_entity.pdbx_description
1 polymer ?
#
loop_
_entity_poly.entity_id
_entity_poly.type
_entity_poly.pdbx_seq_one_letter_code
_entity_poly.pdbx_strand_id
1 'polypeptide(L)'
;YFTVAQETPSLEDTLPALRPGELLPERLRLSAGRRDLLKGLAVGAGALAASSLATNGQLGRGGRVLAIVVGAAAAAAGVRALLNARHERDLPANVEENNRRRALRAATNARIAQRNAEKIARTVLIVAPAAGVGP
;
A
#
# COMPACT_ATOMS: atom_id res chain seq x y z
N TYR A 1 -18.42 31.92 -53.37
CA TYR A 1 -17.73 32.20 -52.09
C TYR A 1 -17.65 30.91 -51.30
N PHE A 2 -16.54 30.65 -50.61
CA PHE A 2 -16.35 29.45 -49.78
C PHE A 2 -15.98 29.87 -48.37
N THR A 3 -16.44 29.11 -47.38
CA THR A 3 -16.01 29.26 -45.99
C THR A 3 -14.92 28.24 -45.72
N VAL A 4 -13.81 28.70 -45.15
CA VAL A 4 -12.68 27.84 -44.74
C VAL A 4 -12.66 27.80 -43.22
N ALA A 5 -12.76 26.60 -42.65
CA ALA A 5 -12.62 26.37 -41.22
C ALA A 5 -11.58 25.28 -40.96
N GLN A 6 -10.81 25.44 -39.88
CA GLN A 6 -9.90 24.43 -39.38
C GLN A 6 -10.59 23.70 -38.22
N GLU A 7 -10.78 22.39 -38.36
CA GLU A 7 -11.34 21.56 -37.30
C GLU A 7 -10.27 20.61 -36.77
N THR A 8 -10.25 20.39 -35.45
CA THR A 8 -9.28 19.49 -34.82
C THR A 8 -10.02 18.22 -34.41
N PRO A 9 -9.51 17.01 -34.73
CA PRO A 9 -10.15 15.77 -34.29
C PRO A 9 -10.27 15.71 -32.77
N SER A 10 -11.33 15.07 -32.27
CA SER A 10 -11.55 14.91 -30.82
C SER A 10 -10.39 14.15 -30.16
N LEU A 11 -9.86 14.77 -29.10
CA LEU A 11 -8.76 14.20 -28.31
C LEU A 11 -9.29 13.10 -27.39
N GLU A 12 -8.49 12.04 -27.24
CA GLU A 12 -8.77 10.98 -26.28
C GLU A 12 -8.41 11.43 -24.86
N ASP A 13 -9.25 11.13 -23.89
CA ASP A 13 -8.95 11.41 -22.48
C ASP A 13 -7.98 10.37 -21.91
N THR A 14 -7.11 10.81 -20.99
CA THR A 14 -6.18 9.93 -20.29
C THR A 14 -6.85 9.20 -19.14
N LEU A 15 -6.32 8.04 -18.75
CA LEU A 15 -6.84 7.34 -17.57
C LEU A 15 -6.58 8.17 -16.30
N PRO A 16 -7.58 8.32 -15.42
CA PRO A 16 -7.43 9.05 -14.18
C PRO A 16 -6.43 8.37 -13.24
N ALA A 17 -5.82 9.18 -12.36
CA ALA A 17 -4.91 8.69 -11.34
C ALA A 17 -5.60 7.64 -10.44
N LEU A 18 -4.85 6.60 -10.05
CA LEU A 18 -5.30 5.59 -9.10
C LEU A 18 -5.66 6.26 -7.77
N ARG A 19 -6.90 6.07 -7.32
CA ARG A 19 -7.33 6.55 -6.00
C ARG A 19 -6.71 5.66 -4.90
N PRO A 20 -6.53 6.17 -3.68
CA PRO A 20 -6.02 5.37 -2.56
C PRO A 20 -6.79 4.07 -2.30
N GLY A 21 -8.11 4.04 -2.59
CA GLY A 21 -8.94 2.84 -2.45
C GLY A 21 -8.79 1.81 -3.57
N GLU A 22 -8.11 2.13 -4.67
CA GLU A 22 -7.82 1.21 -5.78
C GLU A 22 -6.45 0.53 -5.65
N LEU A 23 -5.64 1.01 -4.69
CA LEU A 23 -4.32 0.48 -4.35
C LEU A 23 -4.43 -0.49 -3.18
N LEU A 24 -3.65 -1.57 -3.24
CA LEU A 24 -3.51 -2.46 -2.10
C LEU A 24 -2.78 -1.74 -0.97
N PRO A 25 -3.10 -2.01 0.30
CA PRO A 25 -2.36 -1.44 1.42
C PRO A 25 -0.91 -1.91 1.38
N GLU A 26 0.01 -0.97 1.28
CA GLU A 26 1.44 -1.24 1.15
C GLU A 26 2.09 -1.53 2.52
N ARG A 27 1.44 -1.09 3.62
CA ARG A 27 1.94 -1.20 5.00
C ARG A 27 0.93 -1.83 5.94
N LEU A 28 1.44 -2.62 6.89
CA LEU A 28 0.64 -3.07 8.04
C LEU A 28 0.39 -1.89 9.00
N ARG A 29 -0.88 -1.54 9.24
CA ARG A 29 -1.22 -0.48 10.21
C ARG A 29 -0.86 -0.91 11.64
N LEU A 30 0.00 -0.11 12.28
CA LEU A 30 0.45 -0.23 13.69
C LEU A 30 -0.69 -0.38 14.73
N SER A 31 -1.90 0.08 14.43
CA SER A 31 -3.05 -0.03 15.34
C SER A 31 -3.46 -1.47 15.64
N ALA A 32 -3.21 -2.42 14.73
CA ALA A 32 -3.43 -3.84 14.99
C ALA A 32 -2.44 -4.39 16.02
N GLY A 33 -1.15 -4.03 15.91
CA GLY A 33 -0.09 -4.47 16.82
C GLY A 33 -0.27 -3.97 18.26
N ARG A 34 -0.97 -2.85 18.49
CA ARG A 34 -1.18 -2.29 19.84
C ARG A 34 -2.08 -3.18 20.72
N ARG A 35 -3.09 -3.83 20.13
CA ARG A 35 -3.96 -4.79 20.84
C ARG A 35 -3.21 -6.06 21.20
N ASP A 36 -2.38 -6.55 20.28
CA ASP A 36 -1.57 -7.75 20.53
C ASP A 36 -0.44 -7.50 21.53
N LEU A 37 0.10 -6.27 21.56
CA LEU A 37 1.05 -5.83 22.59
C LEU A 37 0.43 -5.83 23.99
N LEU A 38 -0.82 -5.36 24.13
CA LEU A 38 -1.57 -5.43 25.39
C LEU A 38 -1.84 -6.88 25.81
N LYS A 39 -2.19 -7.76 24.88
CA LYS A 39 -2.34 -9.20 25.16
C LYS A 39 -1.01 -9.81 25.62
N GLY A 40 0.09 -9.51 24.93
CA GLY A 40 1.42 -9.99 25.30
C GLY A 40 1.83 -9.52 26.70
N LEU A 41 1.54 -8.26 27.04
CA LEU A 41 1.77 -7.72 28.39
C LEU A 41 0.91 -8.42 29.45
N ALA A 42 -0.37 -8.68 29.16
CA ALA A 42 -1.27 -9.38 30.08
C ALA A 42 -0.83 -10.84 30.31
N VAL A 43 -0.45 -11.55 29.26
CA VAL A 43 0.07 -12.93 29.36
C VAL A 43 1.40 -12.96 30.12
N GLY A 44 2.31 -12.02 29.84
CA GLY A 44 3.59 -11.91 30.55
C GLY A 44 3.41 -11.60 32.04
N ALA A 45 2.54 -10.65 32.39
CA ALA A 45 2.20 -10.35 33.77
C ALA A 45 1.56 -11.55 34.49
N GLY A 46 0.66 -12.28 33.80
CA GLY A 46 0.05 -13.51 34.32
C GLY A 46 1.05 -14.63 34.58
N ALA A 47 2.02 -14.82 33.67
CA ALA A 47 3.08 -15.81 33.83
C ALA A 47 4.02 -15.48 35.00
N LEU A 48 4.38 -14.20 35.18
CA LEU A 48 5.18 -13.74 36.31
C LEU A 48 4.44 -13.91 37.64
N ALA A 49 3.15 -13.57 37.68
CA ALA A 49 2.31 -13.78 38.86
C ALA A 49 2.20 -15.27 39.22
N ALA A 50 1.94 -16.13 38.22
CA ALA A 50 1.87 -17.59 38.40
C ALA A 50 3.21 -18.18 38.86
N SER A 51 4.34 -17.72 38.30
CA SER A 51 5.67 -18.14 38.73
C SER A 51 5.99 -17.70 40.16
N SER A 52 5.56 -16.49 40.56
CA SER A 52 5.72 -16.02 41.94
C SER A 52 4.87 -16.81 42.94
N LEU A 53 3.65 -17.22 42.56
CA LEU A 53 2.81 -18.10 43.38
C LEU A 53 3.38 -19.52 43.47
N ALA A 54 3.90 -20.06 42.37
CA ALA A 54 4.46 -21.42 42.32
C ALA A 54 5.82 -21.56 43.02
N THR A 55 6.56 -20.47 43.22
CA THR A 55 7.89 -20.49 43.87
C THR A 55 7.84 -20.36 45.39
N ASN A 56 6.67 -20.18 45.99
CA ASN A 56 6.48 -20.26 47.44
C ASN A 56 6.37 -21.73 47.88
N GLY A 57 7.50 -22.37 48.17
CA GLY A 57 7.49 -23.46 49.15
C GLY A 57 8.65 -24.45 49.14
N GLN A 58 9.11 -24.96 47.99
CA GLN A 58 9.87 -26.23 48.01
C GLN A 58 11.08 -26.38 47.06
N LEU A 59 11.45 -25.36 46.28
CA LEU A 59 12.60 -25.49 45.38
C LEU A 59 13.86 -24.94 46.03
N GLY A 60 14.74 -25.85 46.46
CA GLY A 60 16.11 -25.54 46.90
C GLY A 60 16.88 -24.70 45.86
N ARG A 61 17.98 -24.07 46.29
CA ARG A 61 18.74 -23.01 45.59
C ARG A 61 18.98 -23.25 44.08
N GLY A 62 19.10 -24.52 43.64
CA GLY A 62 19.24 -24.91 42.22
C GLY A 62 17.98 -24.74 41.35
N GLY A 63 16.79 -25.01 41.87
CA GLY A 63 15.52 -24.84 41.13
C GLY A 63 15.16 -23.37 40.92
N ARG A 64 15.59 -22.50 41.84
CA ARG A 64 15.38 -21.05 41.76
C ARG A 64 16.20 -20.41 40.63
N VAL A 65 17.44 -20.85 40.42
CA VAL A 65 18.30 -20.37 39.32
C VAL A 65 17.72 -20.79 37.97
N LEU A 66 17.27 -22.04 37.85
CA LEU A 66 16.68 -22.54 36.61
C LEU A 66 15.39 -21.78 36.24
N ALA A 67 14.52 -21.51 37.23
CA ALA A 67 13.31 -20.71 37.04
C ALA A 67 13.60 -19.27 36.58
N ILE A 68 14.64 -18.64 37.14
CA ILE A 68 15.07 -17.28 36.73
C ILE A 68 15.56 -17.28 35.29
N VAL A 69 16.36 -18.27 34.89
CA VAL A 69 16.90 -18.37 33.52
C VAL A 69 15.78 -18.60 32.50
N VAL A 70 14.83 -19.49 32.78
CA VAL A 70 13.69 -19.74 31.90
C VAL A 70 12.79 -18.50 31.79
N GLY A 71 12.54 -17.81 32.90
CA GLY A 71 11.79 -16.56 32.90
C GLY A 71 12.47 -15.45 32.09
N ALA A 72 13.79 -15.29 32.24
CA ALA A 72 14.57 -14.32 31.48
C ALA A 72 14.58 -14.64 29.97
N ALA A 73 14.72 -15.92 29.59
CA ALA A 73 14.67 -16.34 28.20
C ALA A 73 13.30 -16.09 27.57
N ALA A 74 12.21 -16.38 28.28
CA ALA A 74 10.85 -16.11 27.83
C ALA A 74 10.60 -14.60 27.66
N ALA A 75 11.07 -13.77 28.59
CA ALA A 75 10.97 -12.32 28.49
C ALA A 75 11.77 -11.79 27.29
N ALA A 76 13.01 -12.25 27.08
CA ALA A 76 13.84 -11.84 25.95
C ALA A 76 13.24 -12.26 24.60
N ALA A 77 12.70 -13.48 24.51
CA ALA A 77 11.99 -13.96 23.32
C ALA A 77 10.74 -13.12 23.03
N GLY A 78 9.96 -12.78 24.05
CA GLY A 78 8.79 -11.89 23.93
C GLY A 78 9.16 -10.50 23.45
N VAL A 79 10.21 -9.89 24.00
CA VAL A 79 10.70 -8.56 23.56
C VAL A 79 11.18 -8.62 22.11
N ARG A 80 11.93 -9.65 21.73
CA ARG A 80 12.43 -9.81 20.35
C ARG A 80 11.30 -10.03 19.35
N ALA A 81 10.29 -10.82 19.69
CA ALA A 81 9.09 -11.00 18.87
C ALA A 81 8.31 -9.69 18.70
N LEU A 82 8.20 -8.89 19.77
CA LEU A 82 7.53 -7.59 19.75
C LEU A 82 8.25 -6.57 18.87
N LEU A 83 9.59 -6.53 18.95
CA LEU A 83 10.41 -5.66 18.11
C LEU A 83 10.32 -6.07 16.63
N ASN A 84 10.33 -7.37 16.33
CA ASN A 84 10.14 -7.88 14.97
C ASN A 84 8.73 -7.60 14.42
N ALA A 85 7.70 -7.65 15.25
CA ALA A 85 6.33 -7.32 14.85
C ALA A 85 6.10 -5.81 14.67
N ARG A 86 6.90 -4.97 15.36
CA ARG A 86 6.85 -3.50 15.26
C ARG A 86 7.59 -2.93 14.06
N HIS A 87 8.49 -3.69 13.45
CA HIS A 87 9.04 -3.30 12.16
C HIS A 87 7.91 -3.32 11.14
N GLU A 88 7.51 -2.12 10.71
CA GLU A 88 6.50 -1.88 9.68
C GLU A 88 6.92 -2.61 8.42
N ARG A 89 6.46 -3.86 8.30
CA ARG A 89 6.79 -4.70 7.15
C ARG A 89 5.98 -4.16 6.00
N ASP A 90 6.69 -3.55 5.05
CA ASP A 90 6.18 -3.41 3.70
C ASP A 90 5.68 -4.79 3.24
N LEU A 91 4.52 -4.82 2.60
CA LEU A 91 3.98 -6.02 1.98
C LEU A 91 4.52 -6.05 0.54
N PRO A 92 5.68 -6.68 0.27
CA PRO A 92 6.37 -6.53 -1.02
C PRO A 92 5.47 -6.93 -2.19
N ALA A 93 4.65 -7.96 -2.03
CA ALA A 93 3.68 -8.38 -3.04
C ALA A 93 2.65 -7.29 -3.38
N ASN A 94 2.17 -6.52 -2.39
CA ASN A 94 1.22 -5.43 -2.61
C ASN A 94 1.89 -4.23 -3.27
N VAL A 95 3.14 -3.94 -2.89
CA VAL A 95 3.96 -2.88 -3.50
C VAL A 95 4.23 -3.20 -4.98
N GLU A 96 4.63 -4.44 -5.28
CA GLU A 96 4.87 -4.91 -6.65
C GLU A 96 3.60 -4.84 -7.51
N GLU A 97 2.46 -5.30 -6.99
CA GLU A 97 1.16 -5.19 -7.66
C GLU A 97 0.78 -3.74 -7.95
N ASN A 98 0.89 -2.85 -6.96
CA ASN A 98 0.58 -1.43 -7.12
C ASN A 98 1.50 -0.77 -8.15
N ASN A 99 2.80 -1.11 -8.13
CA ASN A 99 3.75 -0.63 -9.13
C ASN A 99 3.40 -1.11 -10.53
N ARG A 100 3.00 -2.38 -10.69
CA ARG A 100 2.54 -2.91 -11.97
C ARG A 100 1.32 -2.16 -12.49
N ARG A 101 0.33 -1.88 -11.62
CA ARG A 101 -0.87 -1.11 -11.99
C ARG A 101 -0.54 0.31 -12.42
N ARG A 102 0.38 0.98 -11.71
CA ARG A 102 0.87 2.32 -12.06
C ARG A 102 1.59 2.30 -13.42
N ALA A 103 2.49 1.34 -13.63
CA ALA A 103 3.24 1.20 -14.87
C ALA A 103 2.34 0.94 -16.08
N LEU A 104 1.33 0.07 -15.93
CA LEU A 104 0.37 -0.22 -17.00
C LEU A 104 -0.44 1.02 -17.39
N ARG A 105 -0.95 1.79 -16.42
CA ARG A 105 -1.69 3.03 -16.70
C ARG A 105 -0.79 4.10 -17.32
N ALA A 106 0.44 4.25 -16.83
CA ALA A 106 1.41 5.19 -17.40
C ALA A 106 1.71 4.87 -18.88
N ALA A 107 1.91 3.59 -19.21
CA ALA A 107 2.11 3.16 -20.59
C ALA A 107 0.90 3.45 -21.48
N THR A 108 -0.32 3.23 -20.98
CA THR A 108 -1.55 3.55 -21.72
C THR A 108 -1.70 5.06 -21.94
N ASN A 109 -1.47 5.87 -20.91
CA ASN A 109 -1.56 7.33 -21.01
C ASN A 109 -0.51 7.89 -21.97
N ALA A 110 0.70 7.33 -22.00
CA ALA A 110 1.72 7.71 -22.97
C ALA A 110 1.27 7.44 -24.42
N ARG A 111 0.64 6.28 -24.69
CA ARG A 111 0.09 5.98 -26.02
C ARG A 111 -1.07 6.90 -26.41
N ILE A 112 -1.94 7.25 -25.47
CA ILE A 112 -3.03 8.21 -25.68
C ILE A 112 -2.45 9.59 -26.02
N ALA A 113 -1.45 10.05 -25.26
CA ALA A 113 -0.78 11.32 -25.50
C ALA A 113 -0.12 11.35 -26.89
N GLN A 114 0.53 10.26 -27.32
CA GLN A 114 1.09 10.14 -28.66
C GLN A 114 0.01 10.27 -29.74
N ARG A 115 -1.10 9.52 -29.63
CA ARG A 115 -2.20 9.62 -30.61
C ARG A 115 -2.83 11.01 -30.65
N ASN A 116 -2.95 11.67 -29.50
CA ASN A 116 -3.45 13.04 -29.44
C ASN A 116 -2.49 14.02 -30.11
N ALA A 117 -1.17 13.86 -29.92
CA ALA A 117 -0.17 14.67 -30.62
C ALA A 117 -0.26 14.48 -32.15
N GLU A 118 -0.46 13.26 -32.61
CA GLU A 118 -0.67 12.96 -34.04
C GLU A 118 -1.96 13.61 -34.59
N LYS A 119 -3.06 13.59 -33.82
CA LYS A 119 -4.32 14.25 -34.19
C LYS A 119 -4.18 15.77 -34.27
N ILE A 120 -3.45 16.37 -33.33
CA ILE A 120 -3.18 17.82 -33.32
C ILE A 120 -2.31 18.22 -34.51
N ALA A 121 -1.30 17.42 -34.84
CA ALA A 121 -0.41 17.68 -35.98
C ALA A 121 -1.12 17.56 -37.34
N ARG A 122 -2.26 16.85 -37.41
CA ARG A 122 -3.02 16.70 -38.66
C ARG A 122 -3.89 17.94 -38.90
N THR A 123 -3.51 18.76 -39.87
CA THR A 123 -4.34 19.88 -40.35
C THR A 123 -5.51 19.34 -41.19
N VAL A 124 -6.74 19.48 -40.69
CA VAL A 124 -7.96 19.18 -41.44
C VAL A 124 -8.60 20.50 -41.89
N LEU A 125 -8.66 20.70 -43.20
CA LEU A 125 -9.27 21.86 -43.83
C LEU A 125 -10.69 21.49 -44.30
N ILE A 126 -11.71 22.18 -43.80
CA ILE A 126 -13.08 22.01 -44.29
C ILE A 126 -13.39 23.16 -45.23
N VAL A 127 -13.72 22.81 -46.49
CA VAL A 127 -14.16 23.76 -47.51
C VAL A 127 -15.64 23.52 -47.77
N ALA A 128 -16.48 24.47 -47.39
CA ALA A 128 -17.92 24.42 -47.65
C ALA A 128 -18.33 25.58 -48.57
N PRO A 129 -19.27 25.36 -49.53
CA PRO A 129 -19.86 26.44 -50.29
C PRO A 129 -20.58 27.41 -49.34
N ALA A 130 -20.43 28.72 -49.56
CA ALA A 130 -21.13 29.72 -48.76
C ALA A 130 -22.65 29.49 -48.89
N ALA A 131 -23.35 29.44 -47.76
CA ALA A 131 -24.81 29.31 -47.75
C ALA A 131 -25.43 30.44 -48.59
N GLY A 132 -26.21 30.09 -49.61
CA GLY A 132 -26.89 31.04 -50.51
C GLY A 132 -26.53 30.97 -51.99
N VAL A 133 -25.65 30.04 -52.42
CA VAL A 133 -25.42 29.78 -53.85
C VAL A 133 -25.66 28.31 -54.16
N GLY A 134 -26.92 27.97 -54.43
CA GLY A 134 -27.28 26.86 -55.31
C GLY A 134 -27.47 27.40 -56.75
N PRO A 135 -27.44 26.53 -57.79
CA PRO A 135 -27.71 26.95 -59.16
C PRO A 135 -29.09 27.59 -59.33
#